data_AF-L8LYK5-F1
#
_entry.id   AF-L8LYK5-F1
#
_cell.length_a   1.000
_cell.length_b   1.000
_cell.length_c   1.000
_cell.angle_alpha   90.00
_cell.angle_beta   90.00
_cell.angle_gamma   90.00
#
_symmetry.space_group_name_H-M   'P 1'
#
loop_
_entity.id
_entity.type
_entity.pdbx_description
1 polymer ?
#
loop_
_entity_poly.entity_id
_entity_poly.type
_entity_poly.pdbx_seq_one_letter_code
_entity_poly.pdbx_strand_id
1 'polypeptide(L)'
;MLPDNLSFDEYYHSQLNVKIMRYSLQERFLGAFFGSVIGEQWQHQDIQEKISTEKLKPEQTPWLAVHQKLVAQIPLSWDLSLSWENWELNRAKKLTSSEIAIALLPIILYYHDNLTQLEFLLQQVIQDWKIPLSNIHGLLLWSTGISLALREKIAPEYLWKQLSVNSKFFASSAPYKLENLQTLFDRGLSITEVTEELSLVVSQDMLPFLLSLYCFYQTPENFLLAIKQAFRVDNTVSGLMALTGCLSGAHNSRIGLPVNWEKLCQRENDYQKIWQLASRVFATWSGVYLPGNNVTISAVVSTPQTFQTRSNLKIISQKEYELQ
;
A
#
# COMPACT_ATOMS: atom_id res chain seq x y z
N MET A 1 -25.14 26.01 -18.36
CA MET A 1 -25.51 24.83 -19.14
C MET A 1 -24.45 23.79 -18.88
N LEU A 2 -24.78 22.79 -18.06
CA LEU A 2 -23.95 21.61 -17.76
C LEU A 2 -24.48 20.46 -18.63
N PRO A 3 -23.62 19.58 -19.16
CA PRO A 3 -24.04 18.24 -19.55
C PRO A 3 -23.50 17.16 -18.58
N ASP A 4 -24.47 16.38 -18.07
CA ASP A 4 -24.50 14.92 -17.87
C ASP A 4 -23.41 14.26 -17.00
N ASN A 5 -23.61 14.03 -15.70
CA ASN A 5 -24.51 13.07 -15.03
C ASN A 5 -24.41 11.61 -15.51
N LEU A 6 -23.32 10.93 -15.14
CA LEU A 6 -23.43 9.52 -14.75
C LEU A 6 -24.16 9.47 -13.41
N SER A 7 -25.22 8.68 -13.32
CA SER A 7 -26.08 8.62 -12.13
C SER A 7 -25.35 7.91 -10.98
N PHE A 8 -25.69 8.24 -9.75
CA PHE A 8 -25.17 7.56 -8.55
C PHE A 8 -25.40 6.03 -8.60
N ASP A 9 -26.41 5.59 -9.36
CA ASP A 9 -26.75 4.19 -9.56
C ASP A 9 -25.76 3.45 -10.47
N GLU A 10 -25.14 4.10 -11.46
CA GLU A 10 -24.13 3.45 -12.31
C GLU A 10 -22.82 3.16 -11.55
N TYR A 11 -22.45 4.05 -10.62
CA TYR A 11 -21.34 3.79 -9.68
C TYR A 11 -21.64 2.61 -8.75
N TYR A 12 -22.88 2.49 -8.26
CA TYR A 12 -23.31 1.37 -7.42
C TYR A 12 -23.43 0.05 -8.18
N HIS A 13 -23.92 0.07 -9.42
CA HIS A 13 -24.03 -1.12 -10.25
C HIS A 13 -22.66 -1.66 -10.68
N SER A 14 -21.63 -0.80 -10.83
CA SER A 14 -20.25 -1.27 -11.04
C SER A 14 -19.66 -2.02 -9.84
N GLN A 15 -20.18 -1.81 -8.62
CA GLN A 15 -19.76 -2.50 -7.38
C GLN A 15 -20.48 -3.84 -7.16
N LEU A 16 -21.60 -4.10 -7.86
CA LEU A 16 -22.49 -5.26 -7.62
C LEU A 16 -22.26 -6.43 -8.57
N ASN A 17 -21.46 -6.26 -9.63
CA ASN A 17 -20.95 -7.42 -10.35
C ASN A 17 -19.96 -8.14 -9.45
N VAL A 18 -20.20 -9.44 -9.20
CA VAL A 18 -19.23 -10.34 -8.57
C VAL A 18 -18.01 -10.37 -9.47
N LYS A 19 -17.11 -9.41 -9.27
CA LYS A 19 -15.83 -9.34 -9.94
C LYS A 19 -15.04 -10.52 -9.42
N ILE A 20 -14.85 -11.52 -10.28
CA ILE A 20 -13.95 -12.63 -10.00
C ILE A 20 -12.62 -12.01 -9.63
N MET A 21 -12.13 -12.30 -8.42
CA MET A 21 -10.82 -11.79 -8.00
C MET A 21 -9.78 -12.27 -9.00
N ARG A 22 -9.14 -11.33 -9.71
CA ARG A 22 -8.13 -11.61 -10.73
C ARG A 22 -6.93 -12.33 -10.12
N TYR A 23 -6.55 -11.92 -8.91
CA TYR A 23 -5.41 -12.47 -8.19
C TYR A 23 -5.73 -12.68 -6.72
N SER A 24 -5.12 -13.70 -6.10
CA SER A 24 -5.23 -13.90 -4.67
C SER A 24 -4.68 -12.67 -3.92
N LEU A 25 -5.25 -12.39 -2.74
CA LEU A 25 -4.80 -11.28 -1.92
C LEU A 25 -3.33 -11.43 -1.49
N GLN A 26 -2.90 -12.66 -1.21
CA GLN A 26 -1.51 -12.98 -0.90
C GLN A 26 -0.57 -12.59 -2.04
N GLU A 27 -0.91 -12.91 -3.29
CA GLU A 27 -0.08 -12.57 -4.44
C GLU A 27 -0.02 -11.05 -4.67
N ARG A 28 -1.05 -10.30 -4.27
CA ARG A 28 -1.05 -8.83 -4.30
C ARG A 28 -0.26 -8.20 -3.16
N PHE A 29 -0.27 -8.79 -1.96
CA PHE A 29 0.64 -8.42 -0.88
C PHE A 29 2.10 -8.60 -1.34
N LEU A 30 2.42 -9.78 -1.87
CA LEU A 30 3.75 -10.07 -2.43
C LEU A 30 4.08 -9.10 -3.56
N GLY A 31 3.12 -8.83 -4.45
CA GLY A 31 3.28 -7.88 -5.54
C GLY A 31 3.65 -6.47 -5.05
N ALA A 32 3.00 -5.97 -4.01
CA ALA A 32 3.32 -4.66 -3.43
C ALA A 32 4.76 -4.60 -2.89
N PHE A 33 5.16 -5.60 -2.11
CA PHE A 33 6.49 -5.71 -1.53
C PHE A 33 7.60 -5.86 -2.58
N PHE A 34 7.43 -6.79 -3.52
CA PHE A 34 8.43 -6.99 -4.58
C PHE A 34 8.46 -5.82 -5.55
N GLY A 35 7.29 -5.24 -5.85
CA GLY A 35 7.18 -4.07 -6.68
C GLY A 35 7.97 -2.88 -6.13
N SER A 36 7.92 -2.64 -4.81
CA SER A 36 8.69 -1.54 -4.21
C SER A 36 10.20 -1.75 -4.34
N VAL A 37 10.67 -2.98 -4.09
CA VAL A 37 12.09 -3.33 -4.17
C VAL A 37 12.59 -3.31 -5.60
N ILE A 38 11.82 -3.83 -6.56
CA ILE A 38 12.16 -3.75 -7.99
C ILE A 38 12.27 -2.28 -8.41
N GLY A 39 11.32 -1.45 -8.02
CA GLY A 39 11.34 -0.03 -8.33
C GLY A 39 12.59 0.68 -7.77
N GLU A 40 12.93 0.43 -6.52
CA GLU A 40 14.12 0.99 -5.89
C GLU A 40 15.42 0.51 -6.54
N GLN A 41 15.54 -0.78 -6.86
CA GLN A 41 16.72 -1.31 -7.54
C GLN A 41 16.90 -0.70 -8.93
N TRP A 42 15.79 -0.46 -9.64
CA TRP A 42 15.84 0.13 -10.97
C TRP A 42 16.25 1.61 -10.95
N GLN A 43 16.02 2.30 -9.84
CA GLN A 43 16.50 3.67 -9.62
C GLN A 43 18.02 3.78 -9.58
N HIS A 44 18.70 2.72 -9.16
CA HIS A 44 20.16 2.72 -9.00
C HIS A 44 20.91 2.05 -10.16
N GLN A 45 20.22 1.55 -11.18
CA GLN A 45 20.84 0.90 -12.33
C GLN A 45 20.87 1.83 -13.55
N ASP A 46 22.07 2.23 -13.97
CA ASP A 46 22.32 2.61 -15.37
C ASP A 46 22.00 1.39 -16.25
N ILE A 47 20.90 1.46 -17.00
CA ILE A 47 20.20 0.32 -17.61
C ILE A 47 21.02 -0.45 -18.66
N GLN A 48 22.28 -0.09 -18.94
CA GLN A 48 23.09 -0.77 -19.96
C GLN A 48 24.39 -1.47 -19.50
N GLU A 49 24.98 -1.20 -18.32
CA GLU A 49 26.33 -1.76 -18.02
C GLU A 49 26.54 -2.49 -16.68
N LYS A 50 25.57 -2.57 -15.77
CA LYS A 50 25.81 -3.16 -14.43
C LYS A 50 24.80 -4.22 -13.97
N ILE A 51 24.44 -5.15 -14.85
CA ILE A 51 23.69 -6.37 -14.45
C ILE A 51 24.61 -7.41 -13.76
N SER A 52 25.91 -7.10 -13.60
CA SER A 52 26.89 -8.00 -13.01
C SER A 52 27.28 -7.58 -11.58
N THR A 53 26.77 -8.33 -10.60
CA THR A 53 27.43 -8.73 -9.34
C THR A 53 27.43 -7.85 -8.08
N GLU A 54 26.91 -6.62 -8.06
CA GLU A 54 26.85 -5.86 -6.80
C GLU A 54 25.63 -6.24 -5.94
N LYS A 55 25.89 -6.84 -4.77
CA LYS A 55 24.91 -7.09 -3.71
C LYS A 55 24.21 -5.79 -3.31
N LEU A 56 22.90 -5.84 -3.06
CA LEU A 56 22.19 -4.87 -2.20
C LEU A 56 23.06 -4.55 -0.98
N LYS A 57 23.64 -3.35 -0.92
CA LYS A 57 24.33 -2.93 0.29
C LYS A 57 23.23 -2.57 1.30
N PRO A 58 23.24 -3.09 2.54
CA PRO A 58 22.23 -2.75 3.56
C PRO A 58 22.12 -1.24 3.87
N GLU A 59 23.16 -0.48 3.50
CA GLU A 59 23.20 0.98 3.54
C GLU A 59 22.32 1.65 2.46
N GLN A 60 21.95 0.93 1.40
CA GLN A 60 21.17 1.41 0.25
C GLN A 60 19.65 1.30 0.42
N THR A 61 19.15 0.53 1.39
CA THR A 61 17.69 0.38 1.63
C THR A 61 17.35 0.70 3.08
N PRO A 62 17.48 1.97 3.52
CA PRO A 62 17.41 2.33 4.93
C PRO A 62 16.02 2.06 5.55
N TRP A 63 14.97 2.05 4.73
CA TRP A 63 13.59 1.71 5.11
C TRP A 63 13.39 0.24 5.47
N LEU A 64 14.19 -0.70 4.93
CA LEU A 64 14.00 -2.14 5.13
C LEU A 64 14.14 -2.56 6.59
N ALA A 65 15.05 -1.92 7.33
CA ALA A 65 15.23 -2.19 8.76
C ALA A 65 14.00 -1.77 9.59
N VAL A 66 13.42 -0.59 9.27
CA VAL A 66 12.20 -0.09 9.92
C VAL A 66 11.02 -1.01 9.59
N HIS A 67 10.93 -1.38 8.31
CA HIS A 67 9.93 -2.30 7.79
C HIS A 67 9.97 -3.65 8.51
N GLN A 68 11.15 -4.26 8.68
CA GLN A 68 11.32 -5.53 9.39
C GLN A 68 10.82 -5.47 10.84
N LYS A 69 11.11 -4.37 11.54
CA LYS A 69 10.68 -4.19 12.93
C LYS A 69 9.18 -3.99 13.04
N LEU A 70 8.58 -3.23 12.11
CA LEU A 70 7.12 -3.07 12.02
C LEU A 70 6.42 -4.41 11.84
N VAL A 71 6.89 -5.27 10.93
CA VAL A 71 6.34 -6.62 10.75
C VAL A 71 6.43 -7.46 12.03
N ALA A 72 7.47 -7.25 12.85
CA ALA A 72 7.59 -7.93 14.13
C ALA A 72 6.56 -7.46 15.18
N GLN A 73 6.09 -6.22 15.09
CA GLN A 73 5.22 -5.57 16.07
C GLN A 73 3.72 -5.64 15.73
N ILE A 74 3.35 -5.73 14.45
CA ILE A 74 1.94 -5.85 14.00
C ILE A 74 1.12 -6.91 14.77
N PRO A 75 1.66 -8.09 15.16
CA PRO A 75 0.90 -9.07 15.92
C PRO A 75 0.67 -8.73 17.40
N LEU A 76 1.41 -7.77 17.98
CA LEU A 76 1.60 -7.68 19.44
C LEU A 76 0.71 -6.63 20.13
N SER A 77 0.19 -5.62 19.42
CA SER A 77 -0.73 -4.65 20.02
C SER A 77 -1.57 -3.92 18.97
N TRP A 78 -2.87 -3.79 19.28
CA TRP A 78 -3.82 -2.89 18.60
C TRP A 78 -3.52 -1.43 18.91
N ASP A 79 -2.81 -1.19 20.01
CA ASP A 79 -2.17 0.07 20.34
C ASP A 79 -0.80 0.12 19.67
N LEU A 80 -0.73 0.84 18.54
CA LEU A 80 0.53 1.22 17.92
C LEU A 80 1.14 2.44 18.64
N SER A 81 0.93 2.60 19.96
CA SER A 81 1.92 3.20 20.85
C SER A 81 3.20 2.35 20.81
N LEU A 82 3.78 2.30 19.63
CA LEU A 82 5.05 1.70 19.34
C LEU A 82 5.97 2.49 20.26
N SER A 83 6.46 1.83 21.30
CA SER A 83 7.51 2.39 22.14
C SER A 83 8.76 2.42 21.27
N TRP A 84 8.80 3.37 20.34
CA TRP A 84 9.84 3.50 19.36
C TRP A 84 11.12 3.74 20.12
N GLU A 85 12.08 2.85 19.95
CA GLU A 85 13.37 3.06 20.55
C GLU A 85 13.99 4.30 19.90
N ASN A 86 14.76 5.08 20.67
CA ASN A 86 15.36 6.33 20.18
C ASN A 86 16.14 6.17 18.86
N TRP A 87 16.73 5.00 18.62
CA TRP A 87 17.45 4.72 17.37
C TRP A 87 16.54 4.63 16.14
N GLU A 88 15.30 4.15 16.31
CA GLU A 88 14.32 4.03 15.22
C GLU A 88 13.81 5.39 14.82
N LEU A 89 13.45 6.22 15.80
CA LEU A 89 13.06 7.62 15.58
C LEU A 89 14.19 8.38 14.88
N ASN A 90 15.45 8.15 15.29
CA ASN A 90 16.60 8.79 14.67
C ASN A 90 16.87 8.30 13.24
N ARG A 91 16.52 7.05 12.91
CA ARG A 91 16.62 6.52 11.55
C ARG A 91 15.47 7.02 10.68
N ALA A 92 14.24 6.96 11.19
CA ALA A 92 13.04 7.45 10.51
C ALA A 92 13.15 8.94 10.13
N LYS A 93 13.72 9.77 11.00
CA LYS A 93 13.99 11.20 10.71
C LYS A 93 14.95 11.46 9.55
N LYS A 94 15.72 10.46 9.12
CA LYS A 94 16.65 10.57 7.99
C LYS A 94 16.04 10.06 6.69
N LEU A 95 14.87 9.42 6.76
CA LEU A 95 14.20 8.89 5.58
C LEU A 95 13.48 10.02 4.84
N THR A 96 13.52 9.94 3.51
CA THR A 96 12.66 10.70 2.62
C THR A 96 11.20 10.29 2.79
N SER A 97 10.29 11.13 2.29
CA SER A 97 8.85 10.87 2.28
C SER A 97 8.48 9.54 1.63
N SER A 98 9.13 9.21 0.50
CA SER A 98 8.95 7.94 -0.20
C SER A 98 9.44 6.75 0.63
N GLU A 99 10.63 6.85 1.24
CA GLU A 99 11.19 5.78 2.09
C GLU A 99 10.34 5.55 3.35
N ILE A 100 9.79 6.60 3.95
CA ILE A 100 8.82 6.48 5.04
C ILE A 100 7.60 5.67 4.58
N ALA A 101 7.06 5.98 3.40
CA ALA A 101 5.89 5.28 2.89
C ALA A 101 6.17 3.79 2.64
N ILE A 102 7.33 3.44 2.08
CA ILE A 102 7.73 2.04 1.90
C ILE A 102 8.04 1.36 3.25
N ALA A 103 8.61 2.09 4.22
CA ALA A 103 8.79 1.59 5.58
C ALA A 103 7.44 1.24 6.23
N LEU A 104 6.41 2.06 6.02
CA LEU A 104 5.06 1.88 6.57
C LEU A 104 4.17 0.92 5.76
N LEU A 105 4.68 0.36 4.66
CA LEU A 105 3.95 -0.59 3.83
C LEU A 105 3.32 -1.75 4.63
N PRO A 106 3.96 -2.36 5.66
CA PRO A 106 3.33 -3.40 6.47
C PRO A 106 2.02 -2.96 7.14
N ILE A 107 1.99 -1.74 7.67
CA ILE A 107 0.80 -1.17 8.31
C ILE A 107 -0.28 -0.92 7.25
N ILE A 108 0.11 -0.37 6.10
CA ILE A 108 -0.80 -0.10 4.98
C ILE A 108 -1.46 -1.39 4.50
N LEU A 109 -0.67 -2.44 4.30
CA LEU A 109 -1.19 -3.74 3.85
C LEU A 109 -2.02 -4.42 4.93
N TYR A 110 -1.64 -4.32 6.21
CA TYR A 110 -2.42 -4.90 7.30
C TYR A 110 -3.79 -4.24 7.46
N TYR A 111 -3.88 -2.91 7.34
CA TYR A 111 -5.15 -2.16 7.51
C TYR A 111 -5.84 -1.80 6.17
N HIS A 112 -5.50 -2.47 5.08
CA HIS A 112 -6.01 -2.14 3.73
C HIS A 112 -7.54 -2.24 3.60
N ASP A 113 -8.20 -3.05 4.43
CA ASP A 113 -9.64 -3.23 4.49
C ASP A 113 -10.35 -2.32 5.52
N ASN A 114 -9.58 -1.64 6.37
CA ASN A 114 -10.06 -0.69 7.38
C ASN A 114 -9.36 0.67 7.24
N LEU A 115 -9.78 1.43 6.22
CA LEU A 115 -9.20 2.75 5.90
C LEU A 115 -9.28 3.75 7.05
N THR A 116 -10.33 3.72 7.87
CA THR A 116 -10.45 4.62 9.02
C THR A 116 -9.36 4.35 10.05
N GLN A 117 -9.10 3.07 10.34
CA GLN A 117 -8.00 2.69 11.22
C GLN A 117 -6.64 3.00 10.60
N LEU A 118 -6.47 2.76 9.30
CA LEU A 118 -5.24 3.11 8.59
C LEU A 118 -4.94 4.61 8.67
N GLU A 119 -5.94 5.47 8.38
CA GLU A 119 -5.81 6.93 8.47
C GLU A 119 -5.40 7.38 9.88
N PHE A 120 -6.06 6.84 10.91
CA PHE A 120 -5.74 7.14 12.30
C PHE A 120 -4.30 6.77 12.66
N LEU A 121 -3.87 5.57 12.28
CA LEU A 121 -2.53 5.08 12.60
C LEU A 121 -1.43 5.83 11.87
N LEU A 122 -1.63 6.16 10.59
CA LEU A 122 -0.66 6.96 9.84
C LEU A 122 -0.53 8.37 10.43
N GLN A 123 -1.62 8.96 10.92
CA GLN A 123 -1.58 10.23 11.66
C GLN A 123 -0.76 10.12 12.95
N GLN A 124 -0.96 9.07 13.74
CA GLN A 124 -0.19 8.82 14.96
C GLN A 124 1.31 8.67 14.66
N VAL A 125 1.66 7.81 13.70
CA VAL A 125 3.06 7.58 13.31
C VAL A 125 3.73 8.89 12.87
N ILE A 126 3.04 9.71 12.07
CA ILE A 126 3.57 10.99 11.61
C ILE A 126 3.81 11.96 12.77
N GLN A 127 2.91 12.00 13.76
CA GLN A 127 3.10 12.80 14.97
C GLN A 127 4.29 12.30 15.80
N ASP A 128 4.37 11.00 16.03
CA ASP A 128 5.44 10.38 16.84
C ASP A 128 6.81 10.53 16.18
N TRP A 129 6.88 10.33 14.86
CA TRP A 129 8.12 10.43 14.08
C TRP A 129 8.47 11.88 13.72
N LYS A 130 7.57 12.83 13.99
CA LYS A 130 7.71 14.26 13.65
C LYS A 130 7.93 14.47 12.15
N ILE A 131 7.21 13.72 11.33
CA ILE A 131 7.24 13.87 9.87
C ILE A 131 6.47 15.15 9.49
N PRO A 132 6.94 15.95 8.51
CA PRO A 132 6.21 17.13 8.05
C PRO A 132 4.77 16.80 7.62
N LEU A 133 3.82 17.65 8.02
CA LEU A 133 2.39 17.51 7.70
C LEU A 133 2.12 17.47 6.19
N SER A 134 2.93 18.14 5.36
CA SER A 134 2.80 18.07 3.90
C SER A 134 2.87 16.64 3.34
N ASN A 135 3.50 15.72 4.08
CA ASN A 135 3.79 14.36 3.62
C ASN A 135 2.60 13.45 3.92
N ILE A 136 1.74 13.82 4.88
CA ILE A 136 0.60 13.00 5.27
C ILE A 136 -0.40 12.86 4.13
N HIS A 137 -0.67 13.94 3.42
CA HIS A 137 -1.68 13.94 2.36
C HIS A 137 -1.27 13.04 1.20
N GLY A 138 0.00 13.11 0.78
CA GLY A 138 0.54 12.22 -0.25
C GLY A 138 0.53 10.76 0.19
N LEU A 139 0.96 10.49 1.42
CA LEU A 139 0.96 9.15 2.00
C LEU A 139 -0.46 8.56 2.11
N LEU A 140 -1.45 9.36 2.53
CA LEU A 140 -2.84 8.94 2.63
C LEU A 140 -3.45 8.63 1.27
N LEU A 141 -3.23 9.47 0.26
CA LEU A 141 -3.70 9.19 -1.10
C LEU A 141 -3.07 7.91 -1.64
N TRP A 142 -1.76 7.77 -1.52
CA TRP A 142 -1.04 6.61 -2.03
C TRP A 142 -1.44 5.31 -1.30
N SER A 143 -1.54 5.34 0.04
CA SER A 143 -1.99 4.18 0.83
C SER A 143 -3.45 3.82 0.57
N THR A 144 -4.32 4.80 0.30
CA THR A 144 -5.68 4.56 -0.17
C THR A 144 -5.68 3.88 -1.54
N GLY A 145 -4.81 4.32 -2.46
CA GLY A 145 -4.59 3.67 -3.76
C GLY A 145 -4.22 2.19 -3.61
N ILE A 146 -3.22 1.88 -2.76
CA ILE A 146 -2.84 0.49 -2.46
C ILE A 146 -4.02 -0.29 -1.90
N SER A 147 -4.76 0.29 -0.96
CA SER A 147 -5.91 -0.36 -0.34
C SER A 147 -7.01 -0.68 -1.36
N LEU A 148 -7.27 0.22 -2.31
CA LEU A 148 -8.18 -0.04 -3.41
C LEU A 148 -7.65 -1.15 -4.34
N ALA A 149 -6.34 -1.18 -4.62
CA ALA A 149 -5.71 -2.21 -5.45
C ALA A 149 -5.85 -3.60 -4.81
N LEU A 150 -5.55 -3.70 -3.51
CA LEU A 150 -5.70 -4.93 -2.72
C LEU A 150 -7.15 -5.39 -2.58
N ARG A 151 -8.13 -4.51 -2.78
CA ARG A 151 -9.55 -4.86 -2.74
C ARG A 151 -10.16 -5.08 -4.13
N GLU A 152 -9.35 -4.98 -5.19
CA GLU A 152 -9.79 -4.96 -6.60
C GLU A 152 -10.85 -3.88 -6.91
N LYS A 153 -10.85 -2.81 -6.11
CA LYS A 153 -11.81 -1.72 -6.21
C LYS A 153 -11.30 -0.53 -7.03
N ILE A 154 -10.05 -0.57 -7.50
CA ILE A 154 -9.56 0.45 -8.43
C ILE A 154 -10.34 0.36 -9.74
N ALA A 155 -10.91 1.51 -10.12
CA ALA A 155 -11.35 1.81 -11.47
C ALA A 155 -10.44 2.95 -11.96
N PRO A 156 -9.44 2.67 -12.82
CA PRO A 156 -8.42 3.65 -13.20
C PRO A 156 -9.02 4.97 -13.70
N GLU A 157 -10.04 4.89 -14.54
CA GLU A 157 -10.79 6.03 -15.09
C GLU A 157 -11.49 6.91 -14.04
N TYR A 158 -11.69 6.38 -12.82
CA TYR A 158 -12.28 7.09 -11.68
C TYR A 158 -11.32 7.19 -10.50
N LEU A 159 -10.03 6.89 -10.67
CA LEU A 159 -9.06 6.77 -9.58
C LEU A 159 -9.11 7.99 -8.66
N TRP A 160 -9.13 9.19 -9.22
CA TRP A 160 -9.16 10.42 -8.43
C TRP A 160 -10.42 10.63 -7.62
N LYS A 161 -11.57 10.34 -8.22
CA LYS A 161 -12.86 10.35 -7.52
C LYS A 161 -12.89 9.29 -6.42
N GLN A 162 -12.30 8.12 -6.66
CA GLN A 162 -12.21 7.08 -5.65
C GLN A 162 -11.31 7.51 -4.49
N LEU A 163 -10.15 8.11 -4.78
CA LEU A 163 -9.24 8.61 -3.76
C LEU A 163 -9.87 9.74 -2.93
N SER A 164 -10.60 10.66 -3.57
CA SER A 164 -11.28 11.77 -2.88
C SER A 164 -12.37 11.30 -1.93
N VAL A 165 -13.17 10.31 -2.34
CA VAL A 165 -14.25 9.76 -1.53
C VAL A 165 -13.73 8.88 -0.40
N ASN A 166 -12.64 8.15 -0.62
CA ASN A 166 -12.12 7.18 0.35
C ASN A 166 -11.13 7.77 1.35
N SER A 167 -10.57 8.97 1.11
CA SER A 167 -9.74 9.66 2.09
C SER A 167 -10.40 10.94 2.63
N LYS A 168 -11.12 10.79 3.76
CA LYS A 168 -11.87 11.89 4.39
C LYS A 168 -10.95 12.98 4.91
N PHE A 169 -9.84 12.57 5.52
CA PHE A 169 -8.85 13.52 6.06
C PHE A 169 -8.28 14.38 4.94
N PHE A 170 -7.90 13.76 3.83
CA PHE A 170 -7.41 14.47 2.66
C PHE A 170 -8.45 15.48 2.15
N ALA A 171 -9.70 15.04 1.91
CA ALA A 171 -10.75 15.89 1.36
C ALA A 171 -10.99 17.17 2.21
N SER A 172 -10.82 17.07 3.53
CA SER A 172 -11.03 18.19 4.45
C SER A 172 -9.85 19.16 4.63
N SER A 173 -8.63 18.73 4.33
CA SER A 173 -7.41 19.44 4.76
C SER A 173 -6.31 19.56 3.70
N ALA A 174 -6.56 19.06 2.49
CA ALA A 174 -5.58 19.10 1.42
C ALA A 174 -5.26 20.55 0.99
N PRO A 175 -3.97 20.87 0.79
CA PRO A 175 -3.56 22.20 0.34
C PRO A 175 -3.92 22.49 -1.11
N TYR A 176 -4.40 21.50 -1.87
CA TYR A 176 -4.85 21.62 -3.26
C TYR A 176 -6.15 20.86 -3.47
N LYS A 177 -6.92 21.32 -4.46
CA LYS A 177 -8.18 20.70 -4.88
C LYS A 177 -7.87 19.47 -5.74
N LEU A 178 -8.37 18.30 -5.33
CA LEU A 178 -8.26 17.05 -6.10
C LEU A 178 -8.87 17.15 -7.49
N GLU A 179 -9.90 17.99 -7.66
CA GLU A 179 -10.53 18.24 -8.96
C GLU A 179 -9.51 18.79 -9.97
N ASN A 180 -8.55 19.60 -9.51
CA ASN A 180 -7.49 20.12 -10.39
C ASN A 180 -6.55 18.99 -10.83
N LEU A 181 -6.21 18.05 -9.95
CA LEU A 181 -5.39 16.89 -10.31
C LEU A 181 -6.06 15.98 -11.34
N GLN A 182 -7.38 15.78 -11.20
CA GLN A 182 -8.13 15.02 -12.19
C GLN A 182 -8.04 15.69 -13.56
N THR A 183 -8.34 16.99 -13.65
CA THR A 183 -8.24 17.71 -14.92
C THR A 183 -6.84 17.73 -15.52
N LEU A 184 -5.80 17.71 -14.67
CA LEU A 184 -4.41 17.64 -15.10
C LEU A 184 -4.09 16.26 -15.72
N PHE A 185 -4.60 15.19 -15.12
CA PHE A 185 -4.32 13.81 -15.53
C PHE A 185 -5.14 13.42 -16.77
N ASP A 186 -6.35 13.94 -16.91
CA ASP A 186 -7.25 13.69 -18.04
C ASP A 186 -6.76 14.34 -19.35
N ARG A 187 -5.83 15.30 -19.28
CA ARG A 187 -5.20 15.92 -20.47
C ARG A 187 -4.25 14.99 -21.22
N GLY A 188 -3.88 13.84 -20.64
CA GLY A 188 -2.96 12.88 -21.27
C GLY A 188 -1.55 13.44 -21.50
N LEU A 189 -1.09 14.33 -20.61
CA LEU A 189 0.22 14.97 -20.66
C LEU A 189 1.36 13.94 -20.52
N SER A 190 2.55 14.27 -20.98
CA SER A 190 3.73 13.47 -20.67
C SER A 190 4.08 13.54 -19.19
N ILE A 191 4.76 12.51 -18.66
CA ILE A 191 5.20 12.49 -17.27
C ILE A 191 6.08 13.69 -16.90
N THR A 192 6.89 14.20 -17.85
CA THR A 192 7.73 15.39 -17.68
C THR A 192 6.89 16.65 -17.53
N GLU A 193 5.89 16.86 -18.38
CA GLU A 193 4.96 18.00 -18.29
C GLU A 193 4.15 17.96 -16.99
N VAL A 194 3.66 16.77 -16.61
CA VAL A 194 2.95 16.60 -15.32
C VAL A 194 3.87 16.90 -14.14
N THR A 195 5.14 16.49 -14.21
CA THR A 195 6.11 16.78 -13.15
C THR A 195 6.33 18.28 -13.01
N GLU A 196 6.51 18.99 -14.12
CA GLU A 196 6.65 20.45 -14.14
C GLU A 196 5.41 21.12 -13.55
N GLU A 197 4.20 20.80 -14.03
CA GLU A 197 2.97 21.41 -13.52
C GLU A 197 2.74 21.12 -12.03
N LEU A 198 3.00 19.89 -11.57
CA LEU A 198 2.87 19.52 -10.16
C LEU A 198 3.91 20.21 -9.29
N SER A 199 5.15 20.34 -9.75
CA SER A 199 6.24 20.97 -8.98
C SER A 199 5.97 22.44 -8.62
N LEU A 200 5.09 23.11 -9.38
CA LEU A 200 4.67 24.48 -9.15
C LEU A 200 3.60 24.62 -8.05
N VAL A 201 2.85 23.55 -7.76
CA VAL A 201 1.66 23.62 -6.89
C VAL A 201 1.70 22.70 -5.68
N VAL A 202 2.56 21.67 -5.67
CA VAL A 202 2.75 20.77 -4.53
C VAL A 202 4.19 20.81 -4.00
N SER A 203 4.36 20.42 -2.74
CA SER A 203 5.70 20.28 -2.15
C SER A 203 6.49 19.15 -2.80
N GLN A 204 7.82 19.27 -2.76
CA GLN A 204 8.74 18.23 -3.24
C GLN A 204 8.52 16.89 -2.53
N ASP A 205 8.11 16.91 -1.27
CA ASP A 205 7.78 15.70 -0.51
C ASP A 205 6.51 14.99 -0.97
N MET A 206 5.56 15.73 -1.53
CA MET A 206 4.31 15.18 -2.03
C MET A 206 4.42 14.66 -3.47
N LEU A 207 5.31 15.26 -4.25
CA LEU A 207 5.50 14.98 -5.67
C LEU A 207 5.68 13.48 -6.00
N PRO A 208 6.49 12.69 -5.26
CA PRO A 208 6.64 11.25 -5.53
C PRO A 208 5.32 10.47 -5.44
N PHE A 209 4.45 10.82 -4.50
CA PHE A 209 3.16 10.15 -4.32
C PHE A 209 2.24 10.40 -5.51
N LEU A 210 2.10 11.66 -5.92
CA LEU A 210 1.23 12.03 -7.04
C LEU A 210 1.74 11.49 -8.37
N LEU A 211 3.04 11.55 -8.60
CA LEU A 211 3.64 10.98 -9.81
C LEU A 211 3.53 9.45 -9.84
N SER A 212 3.61 8.77 -8.69
CA SER A 212 3.40 7.32 -8.64
C SER A 212 1.97 6.92 -8.99
N LEU A 213 0.99 7.68 -8.50
CA LEU A 213 -0.42 7.54 -8.86
C LEU A 213 -0.63 7.84 -10.36
N TYR A 214 0.06 8.84 -10.92
CA TYR A 214 0.02 9.16 -12.35
C TYR A 214 0.53 8.00 -13.22
N CYS A 215 1.73 7.49 -12.91
CA CYS A 215 2.35 6.40 -13.66
C CYS A 215 1.44 5.16 -13.67
N PHE A 216 0.84 4.86 -12.52
CA PHE A 216 -0.15 3.80 -12.38
C PHE A 216 -1.42 4.10 -13.17
N TYR A 217 -1.99 5.30 -13.04
CA TYR A 217 -3.21 5.73 -13.75
C TYR A 217 -3.11 5.56 -15.26
N GLN A 218 -1.97 5.94 -15.84
CA GLN A 218 -1.74 5.80 -17.28
C GLN A 218 -1.64 4.33 -17.72
N THR A 219 -1.10 3.46 -16.87
CA THR A 219 -0.75 2.08 -17.25
C THR A 219 -1.06 1.05 -16.17
N PRO A 220 -2.33 0.96 -15.73
CA PRO A 220 -2.70 0.20 -14.53
C PRO A 220 -2.43 -1.29 -14.67
N GLU A 221 -2.62 -1.85 -15.87
CA GLU A 221 -2.47 -3.28 -16.18
C GLU A 221 -1.04 -3.64 -16.65
N ASN A 222 -0.10 -2.69 -16.71
CA ASN A 222 1.25 -2.94 -17.20
C ASN A 222 2.31 -2.41 -16.25
N PHE A 223 2.75 -3.28 -15.33
CA PHE A 223 3.79 -2.99 -14.35
C PHE A 223 5.06 -2.40 -14.97
N LEU A 224 5.57 -3.03 -16.05
CA LEU A 224 6.83 -2.60 -16.67
C LEU A 224 6.71 -1.20 -17.25
N LEU A 225 5.56 -0.89 -17.86
CA LEU A 225 5.33 0.41 -18.46
C LEU A 225 5.15 1.49 -17.38
N ALA A 226 4.49 1.18 -16.26
CA ALA A 226 4.38 2.09 -15.13
C ALA A 226 5.77 2.47 -14.56
N ILE A 227 6.65 1.48 -14.35
CA ILE A 227 8.02 1.79 -13.89
C ILE A 227 8.82 2.55 -14.96
N LYS A 228 8.72 2.18 -16.24
CA LYS A 228 9.41 2.92 -17.31
C LYS A 228 8.98 4.38 -17.38
N GLN A 229 7.72 4.69 -17.07
CA GLN A 229 7.27 6.07 -16.96
C GLN A 229 7.91 6.78 -15.77
N ALA A 230 7.91 6.15 -14.60
CA ALA A 230 8.56 6.68 -13.40
C ALA A 230 10.07 6.95 -13.63
N PHE A 231 10.75 6.06 -14.35
CA PHE A 231 12.17 6.21 -14.70
C PHE A 231 12.46 7.45 -15.57
N ARG A 232 11.50 7.89 -16.39
CA ARG A 232 11.69 9.05 -17.29
C ARG A 232 11.75 10.41 -16.59
N VAL A 233 11.32 10.49 -15.32
CA VAL A 233 11.40 11.72 -14.52
C VAL A 233 12.83 11.99 -14.05
N ASP A 234 13.77 11.13 -14.44
CA ASP A 234 15.17 11.12 -14.01
C ASP A 234 15.26 10.91 -12.48
N ASN A 235 16.45 10.65 -11.97
CA ASN A 235 16.72 10.39 -10.54
C ASN A 235 16.45 11.59 -9.61
N THR A 236 15.75 12.62 -10.11
CA THR A 236 15.40 13.86 -9.41
C THR A 236 14.35 13.65 -8.32
N VAL A 237 13.42 12.70 -8.53
CA VAL A 237 12.33 12.41 -7.58
C VAL A 237 12.64 11.12 -6.81
N SER A 238 13.20 11.29 -5.61
CA SER A 238 13.62 10.16 -4.76
C SER A 238 12.46 9.21 -4.42
N GLY A 239 12.68 7.91 -4.62
CA GLY A 239 11.75 6.84 -4.30
C GLY A 239 10.48 6.75 -5.16
N LEU A 240 10.36 7.56 -6.23
CA LEU A 240 9.22 7.51 -7.16
C LEU A 240 9.02 6.11 -7.76
N MET A 241 10.09 5.46 -8.20
CA MET A 241 10.01 4.12 -8.78
C MET A 241 9.59 3.07 -7.74
N ALA A 242 10.07 3.17 -6.49
CA ALA A 242 9.66 2.29 -5.42
C ALA A 242 8.15 2.44 -5.11
N LEU A 243 7.64 3.67 -5.03
CA LEU A 243 6.22 3.93 -4.83
C LEU A 243 5.36 3.42 -5.99
N THR A 244 5.81 3.65 -7.22
CA THR A 244 5.12 3.24 -8.45
C THR A 244 5.09 1.72 -8.56
N GLY A 245 6.20 1.06 -8.27
CA GLY A 245 6.32 -0.38 -8.28
C GLY A 245 5.46 -1.03 -7.21
N CYS A 246 5.43 -0.46 -6.00
CA CYS A 246 4.55 -0.92 -4.94
C CYS A 246 3.07 -0.91 -5.37
N LEU A 247 2.58 0.24 -5.84
CA LEU A 247 1.18 0.38 -6.24
C LEU A 247 0.83 -0.53 -7.45
N SER A 248 1.69 -0.52 -8.47
CA SER A 248 1.50 -1.34 -9.66
C SER A 248 1.57 -2.84 -9.34
N GLY A 249 2.46 -3.23 -8.42
CA GLY A 249 2.58 -4.59 -7.94
C GLY A 249 1.39 -5.03 -7.08
N ALA A 250 0.83 -4.13 -6.26
CA ALA A 250 -0.39 -4.39 -5.51
C ALA A 250 -1.59 -4.67 -6.44
N HIS A 251 -1.66 -3.99 -7.59
CA HIS A 251 -2.71 -4.18 -8.59
C HIS A 251 -2.48 -5.42 -9.46
N ASN A 252 -1.27 -5.58 -9.99
CA ASN A 252 -0.93 -6.64 -10.96
C ASN A 252 -0.51 -7.96 -10.29
N SER A 253 -0.39 -7.97 -8.95
CA SER A 253 0.16 -9.06 -8.15
C SER A 253 1.62 -9.41 -8.48
N ARG A 254 2.22 -10.33 -7.71
CA ARG A 254 3.54 -10.89 -8.03
C ARG A 254 3.55 -11.58 -9.39
N ILE A 255 2.44 -12.19 -9.81
CA ILE A 255 2.33 -12.90 -11.09
C ILE A 255 2.50 -11.94 -12.27
N GLY A 256 2.08 -10.68 -12.11
CA GLY A 256 2.28 -9.64 -13.12
C GLY A 256 3.68 -9.03 -13.14
N LEU A 257 4.58 -9.42 -12.23
CA LEU A 257 5.95 -8.94 -12.20
C LEU A 257 6.83 -9.71 -13.20
N PRO A 258 7.84 -9.08 -13.82
CA PRO A 258 8.66 -9.77 -14.82
C PRO A 258 9.56 -10.86 -14.18
N VAL A 259 9.52 -12.08 -14.74
CA VAL A 259 10.20 -13.28 -14.19
C VAL A 259 11.74 -13.13 -14.10
N ASN A 260 12.34 -12.35 -14.99
CA ASN A 260 13.78 -12.08 -14.95
C ASN A 260 14.21 -11.36 -13.66
N TRP A 261 13.30 -10.61 -13.03
CA TRP A 261 13.57 -9.96 -11.74
C TRP A 261 13.53 -10.93 -10.57
N GLU A 262 12.61 -11.89 -10.57
CA GLU A 262 12.63 -12.96 -9.55
C GLU A 262 13.99 -13.66 -9.53
N LYS A 263 14.57 -13.92 -10.72
CA LYS A 263 15.90 -14.52 -10.84
C LYS A 263 17.04 -13.63 -10.32
N LEU A 264 16.91 -12.30 -10.44
CA LEU A 264 17.90 -11.36 -9.91
C LEU A 264 17.81 -11.31 -8.39
N CYS A 265 16.61 -11.14 -7.84
CA CYS A 265 16.41 -11.08 -6.41
C CYS A 265 16.72 -12.43 -5.72
N GLN A 266 16.46 -13.58 -6.36
CA GLN A 266 16.80 -14.91 -5.81
C GLN A 266 18.30 -15.13 -5.58
N ARG A 267 19.16 -14.38 -6.27
CA ARG A 267 20.62 -14.43 -6.03
C ARG A 267 21.01 -13.71 -4.73
N GLU A 268 20.10 -12.93 -4.17
CA GLU A 268 20.28 -12.16 -2.96
C GLU A 268 19.46 -12.77 -1.82
N ASN A 269 20.02 -12.79 -0.60
CA ASN A 269 19.29 -13.22 0.61
C ASN A 269 18.05 -12.35 0.88
N ASP A 270 17.93 -11.20 0.22
CA ASP A 270 16.86 -10.23 0.46
C ASP A 270 15.53 -10.66 -0.15
N TYR A 271 15.52 -11.42 -1.25
CA TYR A 271 14.27 -11.97 -1.81
C TYR A 271 13.53 -12.85 -0.79
N GLN A 272 14.25 -13.77 -0.14
CA GLN A 272 13.66 -14.63 0.88
C GLN A 272 13.16 -13.82 2.07
N LYS A 273 13.89 -12.78 2.49
CA LYS A 273 13.46 -11.89 3.57
C LYS A 273 12.18 -11.13 3.20
N ILE A 274 12.13 -10.52 2.01
CA ILE A 274 10.95 -9.79 1.52
C ILE A 274 9.74 -10.72 1.45
N TRP A 275 9.93 -11.92 0.90
CA TRP A 275 8.89 -12.95 0.84
C TRP A 275 8.39 -13.33 2.24
N GLN A 276 9.29 -13.55 3.20
CA GLN A 276 8.95 -13.88 4.58
C GLN A 276 8.20 -12.74 5.27
N LEU A 277 8.61 -11.48 5.06
CA LEU A 277 7.95 -10.31 5.63
C LEU A 277 6.54 -10.17 5.08
N ALA A 278 6.37 -10.21 3.76
CA ALA A 278 5.06 -10.13 3.11
C ALA A 278 4.13 -11.26 3.55
N SER A 279 4.66 -12.49 3.59
CA SER A 279 3.91 -13.66 4.04
C SER A 279 3.51 -13.56 5.51
N ARG A 280 4.37 -12.99 6.36
CA ARG A 280 4.06 -12.78 7.77
C ARG A 280 2.99 -11.72 7.98
N VAL A 281 3.03 -10.61 7.25
CA VAL A 281 1.97 -9.58 7.31
C VAL A 281 0.63 -10.19 6.87
N PHE A 282 0.63 -10.91 5.74
CA PHE A 282 -0.59 -11.58 5.25
C PHE A 282 -1.11 -12.64 6.22
N ALA A 283 -0.23 -13.49 6.78
CA ALA A 283 -0.62 -14.50 7.76
C ALA A 283 -1.23 -13.85 9.01
N THR A 284 -0.60 -12.79 9.53
CA THR A 284 -1.10 -12.07 10.69
C THR A 284 -2.47 -11.44 10.42
N TRP A 285 -2.64 -10.77 9.28
CA TRP A 285 -3.92 -10.19 8.86
C TRP A 285 -5.01 -11.25 8.70
N SER A 286 -4.68 -12.41 8.12
CA SER A 286 -5.62 -13.53 7.93
C SER A 286 -5.92 -14.31 9.23
N GLY A 287 -5.36 -13.90 10.37
CA GLY A 287 -5.51 -14.58 11.66
C GLY A 287 -4.70 -15.87 11.79
N VAL A 288 -3.84 -16.18 10.81
CA VAL A 288 -2.91 -17.30 10.87
C VAL A 288 -1.69 -16.89 11.67
N TYR A 289 -1.64 -17.30 12.94
CA TYR A 289 -0.42 -17.20 13.73
C TYR A 289 0.63 -18.18 13.18
N LEU A 290 1.70 -17.65 12.57
CA LEU A 290 2.88 -18.44 12.23
C LEU A 290 3.74 -18.60 13.50
N PRO A 291 3.88 -19.82 14.06
CA PRO A 291 4.78 -20.06 15.19
C PRO A 291 6.22 -20.02 14.67
N GLY A 292 6.82 -18.84 14.68
CA GLY A 292 8.13 -18.62 14.07
C GLY A 292 8.76 -17.32 14.49
N ASN A 293 9.07 -17.21 15.79
CA ASN A 293 10.23 -16.53 16.37
C ASN A 293 10.04 -16.47 17.88
N ASN A 294 10.54 -17.48 18.60
CA ASN A 294 10.78 -17.51 20.05
C ASN A 294 9.79 -16.72 20.93
N VAL A 295 8.50 -16.82 20.66
CA VAL A 295 7.50 -16.54 21.68
C VAL A 295 7.35 -17.85 22.43
N THR A 296 7.91 -17.91 23.64
CA THR A 296 7.47 -18.87 24.65
C THR A 296 6.01 -18.56 24.93
N ILE A 297 5.13 -19.16 24.13
CA ILE A 297 3.69 -19.14 24.36
C ILE A 297 3.49 -19.96 25.63
N SER A 298 3.43 -19.29 26.78
CA SER A 298 2.68 -19.84 27.91
C SER A 298 1.25 -19.99 27.39
N ALA A 299 0.81 -21.23 27.35
CA ALA A 299 -0.32 -21.72 26.57
C ALA A 299 -1.59 -20.86 26.67
N VAL A 300 -2.11 -20.47 25.50
CA VAL A 300 -3.56 -20.55 25.26
C VAL A 300 -3.74 -21.27 23.93
N VAL A 301 -3.55 -22.59 23.97
CA VAL A 301 -4.09 -23.49 22.96
C VAL A 301 -5.56 -23.67 23.34
N SER A 302 -6.48 -23.10 22.55
CA SER A 302 -7.84 -23.62 22.53
C SER A 302 -7.86 -24.72 21.46
N THR A 303 -8.12 -25.95 21.89
CA THR A 303 -8.27 -27.09 20.99
C THR A 303 -9.57 -26.94 20.19
N PRO A 304 -9.59 -27.35 18.91
CA PRO A 304 -10.81 -27.36 18.12
C PRO A 304 -11.69 -28.52 18.60
N GLN A 305 -12.56 -28.25 19.59
CA GLN A 305 -13.80 -28.99 19.91
C GLN A 305 -14.55 -28.47 21.15
N THR A 306 -14.08 -27.44 21.86
CA THR A 306 -14.86 -26.81 22.94
C THR A 306 -15.78 -25.70 22.41
N PHE A 307 -16.80 -26.07 21.64
CA PHE A 307 -18.01 -25.27 21.62
C PHE A 307 -18.70 -25.45 22.98
N GLN A 308 -18.57 -24.46 23.86
CA GLN A 308 -19.42 -24.39 25.05
C GLN A 308 -20.86 -24.18 24.59
N THR A 309 -21.69 -25.22 24.65
CA THR A 309 -23.15 -25.06 24.60
C THR A 309 -23.57 -24.17 25.77
N ARG A 310 -24.04 -22.95 25.47
CA ARG A 310 -24.65 -22.07 26.47
C ARG A 310 -25.95 -22.73 26.93
N SER A 311 -25.94 -23.33 28.11
CA SER A 311 -27.09 -24.06 28.67
C SER A 311 -28.25 -23.19 29.15
N ASN A 312 -28.19 -21.85 29.06
CA ASN A 312 -29.20 -20.98 29.67
C ASN A 312 -29.69 -19.82 28.76
N LEU A 313 -29.86 -20.07 27.45
CA LEU A 313 -30.71 -19.20 26.64
C LEU A 313 -31.99 -19.95 26.29
N LYS A 314 -33.10 -19.56 26.94
CA LYS A 314 -34.45 -19.95 26.51
C LYS A 314 -34.65 -19.40 25.10
N ILE A 315 -34.53 -20.26 24.10
CA ILE A 315 -34.97 -19.99 22.74
C ILE A 315 -36.50 -19.86 22.83
N ILE A 316 -37.02 -18.65 22.63
CA ILE A 316 -38.45 -18.42 22.43
C ILE A 316 -38.77 -18.96 21.05
N SER A 317 -39.18 -20.23 21.01
CA SER A 317 -39.69 -20.90 19.81
C SER A 317 -40.92 -20.15 19.28
N GLN A 318 -40.96 -20.04 17.96
CA GLN A 318 -42.01 -19.40 17.18
C GLN A 318 -43.39 -19.96 17.54
N LYS A 319 -44.38 -19.06 17.64
CA LYS A 319 -45.81 -19.40 17.67
C LYS A 319 -46.20 -19.99 16.32
N GLU A 320 -46.58 -21.26 16.29
CA GLU A 320 -47.42 -21.79 15.22
C GLU A 320 -48.83 -21.22 15.39
N TYR A 321 -49.33 -20.60 14.33
CA TYR A 321 -50.76 -20.33 14.16
C TYR A 321 -51.39 -21.61 13.63
N GLU A 322 -52.12 -22.34 14.47
CA GLU A 322 -53.08 -23.34 13.99
C GLU A 322 -54.42 -22.65 13.71
N LEU A 323 -54.86 -22.78 12.46
CA LEU A 323 -56.21 -22.46 11.99
C LEU A 323 -57.20 -23.47 12.57
N GLN A 324 -58.27 -22.96 13.19
CA GLN A 324 -59.57 -23.63 13.24
C GLN A 324 -60.67 -22.65 12.86
#